data_AF-A0A353FE34-F1
#
_entry.id   AF-A0A353FE34-F1
#
_cell.length_a   1.000
_cell.length_b   1.000
_cell.length_c   1.000
_cell.angle_alpha   90.00
_cell.angle_beta   90.00
_cell.angle_gamma   90.00
#
_symmetry.space_group_name_H-M   'P 1'
#
loop_
_entity.id
_entity.type
_entity.pdbx_description
1 polymer ?
#
loop_
_entity_poly.entity_id
_entity_poly.type
_entity_poly.pdbx_seq_one_letter_code
_entity_poly.pdbx_strand_id
1 'polypeptide(L)'
;MKKIIILLSSVVMALSACGRFANEENTLSATGEKTDTTGQRIICLAKQYNEIMYALGAEKNLVAVDLSSTYPPEIRELTTVGYHRALSAEGILSMKPDLIIHDNNVGPEHVMRQLEELKIPMKTFGDYEQDIAGTQKLMREMGAYFGKEDKAEELSNRLEKDMDKALEGRKAYSDTP
;
A
#
# COMPACT_ATOMS: atom_id res chain seq x y z
N MET A 1 -13.50 54.95 12.58
CA MET A 1 -13.94 53.89 11.65
C MET A 1 -12.73 53.10 11.10
N LYS A 2 -11.96 52.40 11.95
CA LYS A 2 -10.77 51.62 11.54
C LYS A 2 -10.52 50.33 12.37
N LYS A 3 -11.47 49.88 13.20
CA LYS A 3 -11.27 48.75 14.14
C LYS A 3 -12.08 47.47 13.84
N ILE A 4 -12.81 47.42 12.72
CA ILE A 4 -13.69 46.28 12.38
C ILE A 4 -13.05 45.29 11.39
N ILE A 5 -11.95 45.66 10.72
CA ILE A 5 -11.36 44.84 9.65
C ILE A 5 -10.47 43.70 10.18
N ILE A 6 -9.96 43.78 11.41
CA ILE A 6 -9.02 42.78 11.95
C ILE A 6 -9.71 41.49 12.41
N LEU A 7 -11.00 41.53 12.77
CA LEU A 7 -11.71 40.34 13.26
C LEU A 7 -12.17 39.36 12.16
N LEU A 8 -12.17 39.78 10.90
CA LEU A 8 -12.59 38.93 9.77
C LEU A 8 -11.47 38.02 9.25
N SER A 9 -10.20 38.34 9.58
CA SER A 9 -9.04 37.57 9.11
C SER A 9 -8.79 36.28 9.90
N SER A 10 -9.34 36.17 11.12
CA SER A 10 -9.12 35.02 12.02
C SER A 10 -10.07 33.84 11.77
N VAL A 11 -11.12 34.01 10.95
CA VAL A 11 -12.11 32.94 10.68
C VAL A 11 -11.72 32.09 9.46
N VAL A 12 -10.88 32.60 8.55
CA VAL A 12 -10.50 31.89 7.32
C VAL A 12 -9.50 30.75 7.58
N MET A 13 -8.77 30.77 8.70
CA MET A 13 -7.75 29.76 9.01
C MET A 13 -8.32 28.44 9.58
N ALA A 14 -9.62 28.39 9.91
CA ALA A 14 -10.25 27.23 10.54
C ALA A 14 -10.86 26.20 9.56
N LEU A 15 -10.89 26.49 8.25
CA LEU A 15 -11.59 25.65 7.27
C LEU A 15 -10.68 24.67 6.50
N SER A 16 -9.36 24.73 6.65
CA SER A 16 -8.45 23.83 5.93
C SER A 16 -8.25 22.45 6.56
N ALA A 17 -8.97 22.10 7.63
CA ALA A 17 -8.82 20.82 8.33
C ALA A 17 -9.81 19.72 7.89
N CYS A 18 -10.76 20.00 7.00
CA CYS A 18 -11.83 19.05 6.63
C CYS A 18 -11.49 18.07 5.49
N GLY A 19 -10.29 18.12 4.91
CA GLY A 19 -9.91 17.20 3.83
C GLY A 19 -9.53 15.78 4.28
N ARG A 20 -9.35 15.55 5.58
CA ARG A 20 -8.73 14.31 6.10
C ARG A 20 -9.59 13.04 6.02
N PHE A 21 -10.88 13.18 5.68
CA PHE A 21 -11.84 12.08 5.58
C PHE A 21 -12.63 12.09 4.26
N ALA A 22 -12.15 12.82 3.24
CA ALA A 22 -12.73 12.77 1.91
C ALA A 22 -12.35 11.43 1.27
N ASN A 23 -13.25 10.46 1.39
CA ASN A 23 -13.22 9.25 0.59
C ASN A 23 -13.78 9.63 -0.79
N GLU A 24 -12.95 10.21 -1.67
CA GLU A 24 -13.32 10.32 -3.08
C GLU A 24 -13.48 8.89 -3.61
N GLU A 25 -14.67 8.60 -4.16
CA GLU A 25 -14.93 7.34 -4.84
C GLU A 25 -13.80 7.07 -5.83
N ASN A 26 -13.11 5.95 -5.60
CA ASN A 26 -12.05 5.41 -6.44
C ASN A 26 -12.64 4.94 -7.79
N THR A 27 -13.13 5.89 -8.58
CA THR A 27 -13.33 5.73 -10.01
C THR A 27 -12.00 6.07 -10.66
N LEU A 28 -11.19 5.03 -10.90
CA LEU A 28 -10.14 5.01 -11.93
C LEU A 28 -9.46 6.38 -12.15
N SER A 29 -8.63 6.83 -11.20
CA SER A 29 -7.64 7.84 -11.53
C SER A 29 -6.56 7.18 -12.38
N ALA A 30 -6.85 7.08 -13.67
CA ALA A 30 -5.91 6.81 -14.76
C ALA A 30 -4.98 8.01 -15.02
N THR A 31 -4.77 8.83 -14.01
CA THR A 31 -3.77 9.90 -13.99
C THR A 31 -2.79 9.54 -12.90
N GLY A 32 -1.55 9.24 -13.29
CA GLY A 32 -0.43 8.92 -12.40
C GLY A 32 -0.01 10.12 -11.54
N GLU A 33 -0.94 10.70 -10.80
CA GLU A 33 -0.64 11.72 -9.80
C GLU A 33 0.09 11.05 -8.63
N LYS A 34 1.34 11.49 -8.44
CA LYS A 34 2.14 11.15 -7.27
C LYS A 34 1.35 11.44 -6.00
N THR A 35 1.04 10.40 -5.24
CA THR A 35 0.42 10.56 -3.93
C THR A 35 1.50 10.94 -2.92
N ASP A 36 1.39 12.10 -2.29
CA ASP A 36 2.25 12.46 -1.16
C ASP A 36 1.86 11.61 0.05
N THR A 37 2.64 10.57 0.31
CA THR A 37 2.44 9.69 1.47
C THR A 37 3.14 10.20 2.73
N THR A 38 3.78 11.38 2.70
CA THR A 38 4.61 11.87 3.80
C THR A 38 3.80 12.01 5.10
N GLY A 39 4.19 11.24 6.12
CA GLY A 39 3.58 11.30 7.45
C GLY A 39 2.27 10.53 7.59
N GLN A 40 1.83 9.80 6.57
CA GLN A 40 0.68 8.89 6.67
C GLN A 40 1.03 7.66 7.52
N ARG A 41 0.04 7.15 8.26
CA ARG A 41 0.13 5.86 8.96
C ARG A 41 -0.49 4.76 8.09
N ILE A 42 0.34 3.97 7.44
CA ILE A 42 -0.08 2.93 6.50
C ILE A 42 -0.13 1.57 7.19
N ILE A 43 -1.23 0.84 7.02
CA ILE A 43 -1.30 -0.60 7.29
C ILE A 43 -1.38 -1.32 5.95
N CYS A 44 -0.53 -2.32 5.74
CA CYS A 44 -0.62 -3.16 4.55
C CYS A 44 -0.93 -4.61 4.94
N LEU A 45 -2.07 -5.10 4.43
CA LEU A 45 -2.67 -6.38 4.77
C LEU A 45 -2.38 -7.46 3.71
N ALA A 46 -1.39 -7.24 2.85
CA ALA A 46 -1.01 -8.15 1.78
C ALA A 46 0.51 -8.35 1.77
N LYS A 47 0.93 -9.61 1.96
CA LYS A 47 2.34 -10.01 2.03
C LYS A 47 3.17 -9.51 0.84
N GLN A 48 2.71 -9.77 -0.38
CA GLN A 48 3.45 -9.42 -1.59
C GLN A 48 3.58 -7.89 -1.77
N TYR A 49 2.60 -7.12 -1.32
CA TYR A 49 2.66 -5.66 -1.37
C TYR A 49 3.68 -5.13 -0.35
N ASN A 50 3.71 -5.72 0.84
CA ASN A 50 4.75 -5.43 1.84
C ASN A 50 6.16 -5.69 1.28
N GLU A 51 6.40 -6.84 0.66
CA GLU A 51 7.69 -7.16 0.06
C GLU A 51 8.10 -6.14 -1.02
N ILE A 52 7.16 -5.74 -1.88
CA ILE A 52 7.40 -4.72 -2.91
C ILE A 52 7.67 -3.35 -2.28
N MET A 53 6.90 -2.92 -1.27
CA MET A 53 7.11 -1.65 -0.58
C MET A 53 8.51 -1.55 0.02
N TYR A 54 8.99 -2.61 0.70
CA TYR A 54 10.36 -2.66 1.21
C TYR A 54 11.40 -2.65 0.09
N ALA A 55 11.19 -3.42 -0.98
CA ALA A 55 12.11 -3.44 -2.11
C ALA A 55 12.23 -2.07 -2.82
N LEU A 56 11.16 -1.28 -2.81
CA LEU A 56 11.09 0.09 -3.34
C LEU A 56 11.67 1.16 -2.39
N GLY A 57 11.90 0.83 -1.11
CA GLY A 57 12.24 1.83 -0.09
C GLY A 57 11.07 2.75 0.27
N ALA A 58 9.85 2.20 0.31
CA ALA A 58 8.58 2.88 0.58
C ALA A 58 7.95 2.47 1.94
N GLU A 59 8.70 1.76 2.78
CA GLU A 59 8.25 1.19 4.06
C GLU A 59 8.17 2.21 5.20
N LYS A 60 8.77 3.41 5.07
CA LYS A 60 8.91 4.40 6.15
C LYS A 60 7.60 4.72 6.89
N ASN A 61 6.48 4.68 6.18
CA ASN A 61 5.16 5.03 6.69
C ASN A 61 4.33 3.80 7.13
N LEU A 62 4.88 2.60 6.98
CA LEU A 62 4.23 1.35 7.36
C LEU A 62 4.30 1.18 8.88
N VAL A 63 3.12 1.12 9.53
CA VAL A 63 3.01 1.04 10.99
C VAL A 63 2.55 -0.32 11.48
N ALA A 64 1.90 -1.10 10.62
CA ALA A 64 1.41 -2.43 10.95
C ALA A 64 1.22 -3.29 9.70
N VAL A 65 1.24 -4.61 9.88
CA VAL A 65 1.11 -5.60 8.79
C VAL A 65 0.18 -6.74 9.19
N ASP A 66 -0.21 -7.57 8.22
CA ASP A 66 -0.82 -8.87 8.53
C ASP A 66 0.25 -9.91 8.92
N LEU A 67 -0.18 -10.96 9.63
CA LEU A 67 0.68 -12.00 10.20
C LEU A 67 1.53 -12.76 9.17
N SER A 68 1.08 -12.85 7.91
CA SER A 68 1.80 -13.58 6.85
C SER A 68 2.98 -12.80 6.27
N SER A 69 3.05 -11.49 6.56
CA SER A 69 4.12 -10.59 6.11
C SER A 69 5.39 -10.83 6.93
N THR A 70 6.34 -11.55 6.34
CA THR A 70 7.51 -12.12 7.03
C THR A 70 8.84 -11.84 6.35
N TYR A 71 8.83 -11.11 5.23
CA TYR A 71 10.01 -10.70 4.50
C TYR A 71 9.91 -9.21 4.11
N PRO A 72 11.00 -8.44 4.18
CA PRO A 72 12.33 -8.81 4.68
C PRO A 72 12.33 -9.00 6.22
N PRO A 73 13.38 -9.54 6.85
CA PRO A 73 13.37 -9.87 8.28
C PRO A 73 12.92 -8.73 9.20
N GLU A 74 13.26 -7.49 8.84
CA GLU A 74 12.96 -6.27 9.58
C GLU A 74 11.46 -5.97 9.66
N ILE A 75 10.64 -6.52 8.75
CA ILE A 75 9.17 -6.33 8.80
C ILE A 75 8.53 -6.95 10.03
N ARG A 76 9.20 -7.94 10.64
CA ARG A 76 8.71 -8.61 11.86
C ARG A 76 8.71 -7.71 13.09
N GLU A 77 9.42 -6.59 13.05
CA GLU A 77 9.42 -5.59 14.11
C GLU A 77 8.12 -4.76 14.13
N LEU A 78 7.34 -4.78 13.04
CA LEU A 78 6.07 -4.08 12.98
C LEU A 78 4.97 -4.86 13.72
N THR A 79 4.05 -4.10 14.32
CA THR A 79 2.87 -4.68 14.95
C THR A 79 2.05 -5.47 13.93
N THR A 80 1.62 -6.68 14.29
CA THR A 80 0.70 -7.47 13.49
C THR A 80 -0.75 -7.19 13.90
N VAL A 81 -1.65 -6.99 12.92
CA VAL A 81 -3.08 -6.71 13.16
C VAL A 81 -4.00 -7.91 12.89
N GLY A 82 -3.42 -9.11 12.88
CA GLY A 82 -4.10 -10.38 12.63
C GLY A 82 -3.66 -11.03 11.32
N TYR A 83 -4.27 -12.15 10.97
CA TYR A 83 -4.06 -12.82 9.69
C TYR A 83 -4.99 -12.21 8.63
N HIS A 84 -4.54 -12.03 7.39
CA HIS A 84 -5.32 -11.33 6.36
C HIS A 84 -6.72 -11.95 6.09
N ARG A 85 -6.95 -13.24 6.41
CA ARG A 85 -8.29 -13.88 6.32
C ARG A 85 -9.07 -13.95 7.64
N ALA A 86 -8.47 -13.47 8.73
CA ALA A 86 -9.02 -13.46 10.07
C ALA A 86 -8.59 -12.17 10.80
N LEU A 87 -8.87 -11.03 10.17
CA LEU A 87 -8.53 -9.70 10.68
C LEU A 87 -9.39 -9.32 11.89
N SER A 88 -8.86 -8.41 12.71
CA SER A 88 -9.58 -7.77 13.80
C SER A 88 -9.69 -6.27 13.55
N ALA A 89 -10.92 -5.74 13.58
CA ALA A 89 -11.14 -4.30 13.50
C ALA A 89 -10.44 -3.56 14.64
N GLU A 90 -10.47 -4.10 15.86
CA GLU A 90 -9.78 -3.49 17.01
C GLU A 90 -8.28 -3.40 16.80
N GLY A 91 -7.67 -4.48 16.29
CA GLY A 91 -6.24 -4.52 15.98
C GLY A 91 -5.87 -3.43 14.97
N ILE A 92 -6.62 -3.33 13.87
CA ILE A 92 -6.41 -2.32 12.84
C ILE A 92 -6.61 -0.90 13.39
N LEU A 93 -7.71 -0.63 14.10
CA LEU A 93 -8.07 0.70 14.59
C LEU A 93 -7.12 1.20 15.70
N SER A 94 -6.59 0.30 16.52
CA SER A 94 -5.61 0.65 17.57
C SER A 94 -4.35 1.31 16.99
N MET A 95 -4.01 0.99 15.75
CA MET A 95 -2.86 1.53 15.03
C MET A 95 -3.12 2.91 14.43
N LYS A 96 -4.36 3.42 14.50
CA LYS A 96 -4.79 4.72 13.97
C LYS A 96 -4.34 4.93 12.51
N PRO A 97 -4.73 4.04 11.58
CA PRO A 97 -4.31 4.15 10.19
C PRO A 97 -4.93 5.38 9.52
N ASP A 98 -4.15 6.00 8.65
CA ASP A 98 -4.65 6.98 7.68
C ASP A 98 -4.90 6.33 6.31
N LEU A 99 -4.35 5.13 6.07
CA LEU A 99 -4.52 4.36 4.84
C LEU A 99 -4.40 2.85 5.11
N ILE A 100 -5.28 2.06 4.51
CA ILE A 100 -5.19 0.60 4.48
C ILE A 100 -4.92 0.14 3.05
N ILE A 101 -3.85 -0.61 2.84
CA ILE A 101 -3.51 -1.22 1.55
C ILE A 101 -3.79 -2.72 1.60
N HIS A 102 -4.52 -3.27 0.62
CA HIS A 102 -4.81 -4.69 0.53
C HIS A 102 -4.98 -5.17 -0.93
N ASP A 103 -4.95 -6.48 -1.16
CA ASP A 103 -5.00 -7.14 -2.47
C ASP A 103 -6.36 -7.78 -2.77
N ASN A 104 -7.43 -7.30 -2.13
CA ASN A 104 -8.77 -7.91 -2.12
C ASN A 104 -8.86 -9.35 -1.55
N ASN A 105 -7.76 -9.95 -1.11
CA ASN A 105 -7.74 -11.29 -0.54
C ASN A 105 -7.84 -11.24 0.99
N VAL A 106 -8.68 -10.35 1.51
CA VAL A 106 -8.77 -10.01 2.93
C VAL A 106 -10.13 -10.36 3.53
N GLY A 107 -10.16 -10.60 4.83
CA GLY A 107 -11.38 -10.91 5.55
C GLY A 107 -11.19 -10.97 7.07
N PRO A 108 -12.27 -11.13 7.83
CA PRO A 108 -13.62 -11.43 7.35
C PRO A 108 -14.34 -10.20 6.77
N GLU A 109 -15.32 -10.42 5.88
CA GLU A 109 -16.01 -9.35 5.14
C GLU A 109 -16.65 -8.28 6.06
N HIS A 110 -17.19 -8.69 7.21
CA HIS A 110 -17.78 -7.75 8.17
C HIS A 110 -16.77 -6.78 8.78
N VAL A 111 -15.50 -7.18 8.92
CA VAL A 111 -14.43 -6.28 9.38
C VAL A 111 -14.11 -5.26 8.29
N MET A 112 -14.04 -5.69 7.03
CA MET A 112 -13.79 -4.77 5.90
C MET A 112 -14.90 -3.73 5.77
N ARG A 113 -16.18 -4.16 5.81
CA ARG A 113 -17.32 -3.24 5.80
C ARG A 113 -17.29 -2.24 6.95
N GLN A 114 -16.91 -2.68 8.16
CA GLN A 114 -16.79 -1.77 9.30
C GLN A 114 -15.71 -0.69 9.07
N LEU A 115 -14.58 -1.05 8.46
CA LEU A 115 -13.51 -0.09 8.14
C LEU A 115 -13.94 0.91 7.06
N GLU A 116 -14.70 0.45 6.06
CA GLU A 116 -15.32 1.30 5.03
C GLU A 116 -16.34 2.27 5.61
N GLU A 117 -17.22 1.81 6.52
CA GLU A 117 -18.20 2.64 7.23
C GLU A 117 -17.53 3.74 8.08
N LEU A 118 -16.34 3.47 8.61
CA LEU A 118 -15.51 4.44 9.31
C LEU A 118 -14.77 5.41 8.38
N LYS A 119 -14.93 5.25 7.06
CA LYS A 119 -14.31 6.08 6.02
C LYS A 119 -12.79 6.14 6.10
N ILE A 120 -12.17 5.04 6.53
CA ILE A 120 -10.71 4.91 6.47
C ILE A 120 -10.34 4.67 5.00
N PRO A 121 -9.46 5.49 4.40
CA PRO A 121 -9.04 5.28 3.01
C PRO A 121 -8.48 3.88 2.78
N MET A 122 -8.88 3.27 1.67
CA MET A 122 -8.45 1.93 1.28
C MET A 122 -7.90 1.94 -0.15
N LYS A 123 -6.75 1.28 -0.38
CA LYS A 123 -6.10 1.21 -1.68
C LYS A 123 -5.79 -0.24 -2.07
N THR A 124 -6.14 -0.55 -3.30
CA THR A 124 -5.76 -1.78 -4.02
C THR A 124 -4.92 -1.39 -5.24
N PHE A 125 -4.04 -2.29 -5.67
CA PHE A 125 -3.33 -2.20 -6.95
C PHE A 125 -3.97 -3.14 -7.97
N GLY A 126 -3.51 -3.09 -9.22
CA GLY A 126 -4.04 -3.88 -10.33
C GLY A 126 -4.00 -5.38 -10.05
N ASP A 127 -5.09 -6.06 -10.45
CA ASP A 127 -5.17 -7.51 -10.50
C ASP A 127 -4.60 -7.97 -11.84
N TYR A 128 -3.33 -8.38 -11.81
CA TYR A 128 -2.59 -8.82 -12.99
C TYR A 128 -2.53 -10.34 -13.07
N GLU A 129 -2.14 -10.83 -14.24
CA GLU A 129 -1.93 -12.25 -14.49
C GLU A 129 -0.88 -12.83 -13.52
N GLN A 130 -1.08 -14.10 -13.13
CA GLN A 130 -0.19 -14.81 -12.21
C GLN A 130 1.07 -15.31 -12.92
N ASP A 131 1.81 -14.37 -13.50
CA ASP A 131 3.06 -14.59 -14.21
C ASP A 131 4.10 -13.50 -13.89
N ILE A 132 5.28 -13.64 -14.49
CA ILE A 132 6.39 -12.70 -14.30
C ILE A 132 6.04 -11.30 -14.81
N ALA A 133 5.36 -11.21 -15.96
CA ALA A 133 4.97 -9.94 -16.55
C ALA A 133 3.94 -9.20 -15.67
N GLY A 134 2.99 -9.93 -15.08
CA GLY A 134 2.04 -9.42 -14.09
C GLY A 134 2.74 -8.89 -12.85
N THR A 135 3.72 -9.62 -12.34
CA THR A 135 4.54 -9.17 -11.20
C THR A 135 5.30 -7.88 -11.51
N GLN A 136 5.87 -7.76 -12.71
CA GLN A 136 6.54 -6.53 -13.15
C GLN A 136 5.57 -5.35 -13.30
N LYS A 137 4.36 -5.58 -13.83
CA LYS A 137 3.32 -4.54 -13.91
C LYS A 137 2.94 -4.03 -12.52
N LEU A 138 2.73 -4.94 -11.56
CA LEU A 138 2.46 -4.58 -10.17
C LEU A 138 3.59 -3.75 -9.55
N MET A 139 4.84 -4.19 -9.71
CA MET A 139 6.01 -3.45 -9.19
C MET A 139 6.07 -2.03 -9.77
N ARG A 140 5.81 -1.87 -11.07
CA ARG A 140 5.81 -0.55 -11.75
C ARG A 140 4.65 0.33 -11.27
N GLU A 141 3.45 -0.22 -11.09
CA GLU A 141 2.31 0.53 -10.57
C GLU A 141 2.57 1.02 -9.13
N MET A 142 3.04 0.12 -8.26
CA MET A 142 3.43 0.49 -6.89
C MET A 142 4.59 1.48 -6.88
N GLY A 143 5.56 1.31 -7.77
CA GLY A 143 6.65 2.26 -8.00
C GLY A 143 6.15 3.65 -8.32
N ALA A 144 5.26 3.79 -9.29
CA ALA A 144 4.64 5.06 -9.65
C ALA A 144 3.87 5.67 -8.47
N TYR A 145 3.09 4.86 -7.75
CA TYR A 145 2.31 5.32 -6.60
C TYR A 145 3.19 5.90 -5.48
N PHE A 146 4.31 5.25 -5.16
CA PHE A 146 5.24 5.69 -4.11
C PHE A 146 6.34 6.64 -4.59
N GLY A 147 6.34 7.05 -5.87
CA GLY A 147 7.39 7.89 -6.46
C GLY A 147 8.78 7.23 -6.49
N LYS A 148 8.79 5.93 -6.77
CA LYS A 148 9.94 5.02 -6.83
C LYS A 148 10.06 4.35 -8.20
N GLU A 149 9.73 5.07 -9.27
CA GLU A 149 9.67 4.57 -10.64
C GLU A 149 11.00 3.93 -11.09
N ASP A 150 12.12 4.63 -10.88
CA ASP A 150 13.46 4.12 -11.23
C ASP A 150 13.78 2.82 -10.48
N LYS A 151 13.40 2.74 -9.20
CA LYS A 151 13.63 1.55 -8.38
C LYS A 151 12.74 0.40 -8.83
N ALA A 152 11.49 0.67 -9.18
CA ALA A 152 10.59 -0.34 -9.72
C ALA A 152 11.07 -0.92 -11.04
N GLU A 153 11.66 -0.10 -11.91
CA GLU A 153 12.24 -0.56 -13.16
C GLU A 153 13.51 -1.38 -12.93
N GLU A 154 14.37 -0.98 -11.99
CA GLU A 154 15.53 -1.79 -11.57
C GLU A 154 15.09 -3.18 -11.06
N LEU A 155 14.07 -3.24 -10.20
CA LEU A 155 13.52 -4.49 -9.67
C LEU A 155 12.93 -5.37 -10.78
N SER A 156 12.19 -4.78 -11.72
CA SER A 156 11.57 -5.48 -12.84
C SER A 156 12.61 -6.15 -13.75
N ASN A 157 13.68 -5.42 -14.07
CA ASN A 157 14.79 -5.93 -14.86
C ASN A 157 15.61 -7.00 -14.12
N ARG A 158 15.73 -6.89 -12.79
CA ARG A 158 16.38 -7.92 -11.98
C ARG A 158 15.57 -9.22 -11.98
N LEU A 159 14.25 -9.12 -11.80
CA LEU A 159 13.36 -10.29 -11.82
C LEU A 159 13.46 -11.05 -13.16
N GLU A 160 13.47 -10.33 -14.28
CA GLU A 160 13.63 -10.92 -15.62
C GLU A 160 14.97 -11.68 -15.73
N LYS A 161 16.08 -11.04 -15.37
CA LYS A 161 17.41 -11.65 -15.39
C LYS A 161 17.53 -12.88 -14.50
N ASP A 162 16.95 -12.83 -13.31
CA ASP A 162 16.94 -13.95 -12.38
C ASP A 162 16.11 -15.12 -12.94
N MET A 163 15.02 -14.82 -13.64
CA MET A 163 14.19 -15.84 -14.29
C MET A 163 14.86 -16.46 -15.50
N ASP A 164 15.51 -15.67 -16.35
CA ASP A 164 16.31 -16.19 -17.48
C ASP A 164 17.40 -17.13 -16.99
N LYS A 165 18.10 -16.73 -15.91
CA LYS A 165 19.12 -17.57 -15.29
C LYS A 165 18.53 -18.86 -14.72
N ALA A 166 17.36 -18.81 -14.09
CA ALA A 166 16.67 -19.99 -13.59
C ALA A 166 16.23 -20.93 -14.73
N LEU A 167 15.68 -20.38 -15.82
CA LEU A 167 15.25 -21.15 -16.99
C LEU A 167 16.42 -21.79 -17.74
N GLU A 168 17.57 -21.11 -17.81
CA GLU A 168 18.80 -21.70 -18.34
C GLU A 168 19.30 -22.83 -17.43
N GLY A 169 19.35 -22.58 -16.12
CA GLY A 169 19.77 -23.58 -15.13
C GLY A 169 18.86 -24.82 -15.12
N ARG A 170 17.57 -24.65 -15.39
CA ARG A 170 16.61 -25.77 -15.51
C ARG A 170 17.00 -26.77 -16.60
N LYS A 171 17.66 -26.35 -17.69
CA LYS A 171 18.07 -27.24 -18.79
C LYS A 171 19.05 -28.33 -18.35
N ALA A 172 19.73 -28.14 -17.22
CA ALA A 172 20.62 -29.15 -16.64
C ALA A 172 19.85 -30.33 -16.00
N TYR A 173 18.55 -30.17 -15.75
CA TYR A 173 17.69 -31.21 -15.17
C TYR A 173 16.81 -31.83 -16.26
N SER A 174 16.88 -33.15 -16.39
CA SER A 174 16.05 -33.94 -17.32
C SER A 174 14.83 -34.57 -16.65
N ASP A 175 14.78 -34.56 -15.32
CA ASP A 175 13.74 -35.25 -14.56
C ASP A 175 12.47 -34.39 -14.54
N THR A 176 11.33 -35.00 -14.86
CA THR A 176 10.00 -34.41 -14.68
C THR A 176 9.37 -34.99 -13.42
N PRO A 177 8.69 -34.17 -12.58
CA PRO A 177 7.91 -34.68 -11.46
C PRO A 177 6.87 -35.73 -11.84
#